data_AF-A0A8B8IT68-F1
#
_entry.id   AF-A0A8B8IT68-F1
#
_cell.length_a   1.000
_cell.length_b   1.000
_cell.length_c   1.000
_cell.angle_alpha   90.00
_cell.angle_beta   90.00
_cell.angle_gamma   90.00
#
_symmetry.space_group_name_H-M   'P 1'
#
loop_
_entity.id
_entity.type
_entity.pdbx_description
1 polymer ?
#
loop_
_entity_poly.entity_id
_entity_poly.type
_entity_poly.pdbx_seq_one_letter_code
_entity_poly.pdbx_strand_id
1 'polypeptide(L)'
;MRSYLLVLALLAVTICSTEAVLKRRKHRRLRTTTTTEPAMLAAARLFPPAAGAARGDEAEHLELGMAERLDETRFQESERARVNEIMNEVGDENNGGNEVFMEDPCLKVHCSAGRVCEIDEHGDAVCNCIKDCPYETDSRRKVCTHHNETWPSDCDVYRQRCLCLDNSELCRGPQYHHVQIEYYGACREMPECLESEMSDFPRRMRDWLFNIMRDMAERRELSPHYLHMEREAEANLTRRWTNAAIWKWCDLDAHDNDRFVSRHELFPIRAPLMSLEHCIAPFLDRCDEDDDHRITLAEWGKCLELDEYELEDRCDELTDEAA
;
A
#
# COMPACT_ATOMS: atom_id res chain seq x y z
N MET A 1 -22.72 -50.02 -52.34
CA MET A 1 -22.82 -49.54 -50.93
C MET A 1 -21.98 -48.30 -50.62
N ARG A 2 -20.81 -48.07 -51.25
CA ARG A 2 -20.00 -46.86 -51.02
C ARG A 2 -20.57 -45.55 -51.60
N SER A 3 -21.30 -45.59 -52.72
CA SER A 3 -21.91 -44.38 -53.30
C SER A 3 -23.12 -43.85 -52.54
N TYR A 4 -23.88 -44.73 -51.85
CA TYR A 4 -25.05 -44.30 -51.06
C TYR A 4 -24.64 -43.56 -49.77
N LEU A 5 -23.51 -43.92 -49.18
CA LEU A 5 -22.96 -43.25 -47.99
C LEU A 5 -22.43 -41.85 -48.31
N LEU A 6 -21.84 -41.64 -49.50
CA LEU A 6 -21.39 -40.32 -49.96
C LEU A 6 -22.56 -39.38 -50.27
N VAL A 7 -23.65 -39.91 -50.84
CA VAL A 7 -24.87 -39.11 -51.11
C VAL A 7 -25.58 -38.73 -49.80
N LEU A 8 -25.63 -39.63 -48.81
CA LEU A 8 -26.17 -39.33 -47.49
C LEU A 8 -25.32 -38.32 -46.70
N ALA A 9 -23.99 -38.39 -46.80
CA ALA A 9 -23.09 -37.42 -46.19
C ALA A 9 -23.21 -36.03 -46.84
N LEU A 10 -23.34 -35.95 -48.16
CA LEU A 10 -23.56 -34.69 -48.86
C LEU A 10 -24.93 -34.07 -48.53
N LEU A 11 -25.98 -34.89 -48.41
CA LEU A 11 -27.30 -34.42 -47.99
C LEU A 11 -27.29 -33.89 -46.55
N ALA A 12 -26.60 -34.56 -45.62
CA ALA A 12 -26.48 -34.10 -44.22
C ALA A 12 -25.74 -32.75 -44.10
N VAL A 13 -24.71 -32.52 -44.91
CA VAL A 13 -23.96 -31.24 -44.93
C VAL A 13 -24.81 -30.10 -45.52
N THR A 14 -25.67 -30.38 -46.50
CA THR A 14 -26.60 -29.38 -47.04
C THR A 14 -27.74 -29.03 -46.09
N ILE A 15 -28.19 -29.97 -45.25
CA ILE A 15 -29.26 -29.71 -44.27
C ILE A 15 -28.71 -28.88 -43.08
N CYS A 16 -27.51 -29.21 -42.56
CA CYS A 16 -26.89 -28.46 -41.45
C CYS A 16 -26.51 -27.01 -41.80
N SER A 17 -26.21 -26.71 -43.07
CA SER A 17 -25.85 -25.35 -43.50
C SER A 17 -27.06 -24.43 -43.70
N THR A 18 -28.26 -24.98 -43.93
CA THR A 18 -29.49 -24.18 -44.08
C THR A 18 -30.08 -23.69 -42.75
N GLU A 19 -29.94 -24.47 -41.67
CA GLU A 19 -30.38 -24.03 -40.33
C GLU A 19 -29.51 -22.93 -39.72
N ALA A 20 -28.19 -22.96 -40.00
CA ALA A 20 -27.25 -21.94 -39.51
C ALA A 20 -27.48 -20.55 -40.15
N VAL A 21 -28.01 -20.49 -41.38
CA VAL A 21 -28.31 -19.23 -42.08
C VAL A 21 -29.66 -18.64 -41.66
N LEU A 22 -30.65 -19.47 -41.30
CA LEU A 22 -31.97 -19.00 -40.84
C LEU A 22 -31.93 -18.44 -39.41
N LYS A 23 -31.08 -18.97 -38.51
CA LYS A 23 -30.90 -18.40 -37.16
C LYS A 23 -30.17 -17.06 -37.16
N ARG A 24 -29.28 -16.78 -38.12
CA ARG A 24 -28.59 -15.48 -38.23
C ARG A 24 -29.46 -14.35 -38.80
N ARG A 25 -30.61 -14.64 -39.42
CA ARG A 25 -31.50 -13.61 -40.01
C ARG A 25 -32.55 -13.02 -39.06
N LYS A 26 -32.72 -13.53 -37.84
CA LYS A 26 -33.79 -13.07 -36.92
C LYS A 26 -33.41 -11.92 -35.97
N HIS A 27 -32.16 -11.48 -35.94
CA HIS A 27 -31.69 -10.38 -35.06
C HIS A 27 -31.11 -9.14 -35.77
N ARG A 28 -31.46 -8.91 -37.04
CA ARG A 28 -31.10 -7.65 -37.73
C ARG A 28 -32.34 -6.94 -38.23
N ARG A 29 -33.09 -6.32 -37.31
CA ARG A 29 -34.00 -5.22 -37.70
C ARG A 29 -33.16 -3.95 -37.80
N LEU A 30 -33.02 -3.43 -39.02
CA LEU A 30 -32.64 -2.05 -39.25
C LEU A 30 -33.65 -1.15 -38.52
N ARG A 31 -33.17 -0.34 -37.59
CA ARG A 31 -33.93 0.81 -37.07
C ARG A 31 -33.62 1.97 -38.00
N THR A 32 -34.62 2.38 -38.78
CA THR A 32 -34.62 3.61 -39.56
C THR A 32 -34.30 4.80 -38.64
N THR A 33 -33.24 5.52 -39.00
CA THR A 33 -32.85 6.79 -38.40
C THR A 33 -33.86 7.87 -38.79
N THR A 34 -34.76 8.21 -37.86
CA THR A 34 -35.44 9.50 -37.86
C THR A 34 -34.69 10.37 -36.86
N THR A 35 -34.00 11.38 -37.37
CA THR A 35 -33.32 12.42 -36.61
C THR A 35 -34.32 13.27 -35.86
N THR A 36 -34.48 12.99 -34.57
CA THR A 36 -34.91 13.99 -33.58
C THR A 36 -34.09 13.73 -32.33
N GLU A 37 -33.16 14.63 -32.01
CA GLU A 37 -32.42 14.60 -30.76
C GLU A 37 -33.42 14.56 -29.59
N PRO A 38 -33.24 13.67 -28.59
CA PRO A 38 -33.98 13.78 -27.36
C PRO A 38 -33.67 15.13 -26.70
N ALA A 39 -34.69 15.88 -26.28
CA ALA A 39 -34.57 17.22 -25.71
C ALA A 39 -33.58 17.34 -24.52
N MET A 40 -33.20 16.21 -23.93
CA MET A 40 -32.16 16.13 -22.90
C MET A 40 -30.74 16.38 -23.41
N LEU A 41 -30.42 16.05 -24.67
CA LEU A 41 -29.08 16.26 -25.25
C LEU A 41 -28.87 17.69 -25.75
N ALA A 42 -29.94 18.41 -26.10
CA ALA A 42 -29.86 19.81 -26.51
C ALA A 42 -29.59 20.75 -25.31
N ALA A 43 -30.09 20.39 -24.12
CA ALA A 43 -29.83 21.15 -22.88
C ALA A 43 -28.36 21.10 -22.45
N ALA A 44 -27.63 20.02 -22.77
CA ALA A 44 -26.21 19.86 -22.44
C ALA A 44 -25.27 20.77 -23.26
N ARG A 45 -25.75 21.39 -24.36
CA ARG A 45 -24.95 22.31 -25.18
C ARG A 45 -25.13 23.79 -24.80
N LEU A 46 -26.02 24.10 -23.87
CA LEU A 46 -26.30 25.47 -23.40
C LEU A 46 -25.62 25.82 -22.07
N PHE A 47 -24.97 24.85 -21.44
CA PHE A 47 -24.15 25.08 -20.25
C PHE A 47 -22.68 24.88 -20.64
N PRO A 48 -21.84 25.95 -20.60
CA PRO A 48 -20.39 25.78 -20.64
C PRO A 48 -19.98 24.77 -19.56
N PRO A 49 -18.94 23.93 -19.75
CA PRO A 49 -18.42 23.15 -18.66
C PRO A 49 -18.06 24.12 -17.53
N ALA A 50 -18.76 24.00 -16.41
CA ALA A 50 -18.52 24.81 -15.25
C ALA A 50 -17.05 24.67 -14.88
N ALA A 51 -16.39 25.80 -14.65
CA ALA A 51 -15.08 25.92 -14.02
C ALA A 51 -15.15 25.47 -12.54
N GLY A 52 -15.61 24.24 -12.31
CA GLY A 52 -15.95 23.67 -11.00
C GLY A 52 -15.26 22.33 -10.71
N ALA A 53 -14.58 21.71 -11.68
CA ALA A 53 -13.78 20.51 -11.43
C ALA A 53 -12.61 20.81 -10.47
N ALA A 54 -11.87 21.90 -10.73
CA ALA A 54 -10.76 22.33 -9.87
C ALA A 54 -11.19 22.70 -8.42
N ARG A 55 -12.48 23.01 -8.20
CA ARG A 55 -12.98 23.44 -6.89
C ARG A 55 -13.39 22.25 -6.00
N GLY A 56 -13.60 21.08 -6.59
CA GLY A 56 -13.82 19.82 -5.86
C GLY A 56 -12.50 19.25 -5.35
N ASP A 57 -11.50 19.18 -6.23
CA ASP A 57 -10.18 18.64 -5.91
C ASP A 57 -9.48 19.43 -4.77
N GLU A 58 -9.56 20.77 -4.79
CA GLU A 58 -9.01 21.60 -3.71
C GLU A 58 -9.69 21.36 -2.35
N ALA A 59 -11.00 21.11 -2.34
CA ALA A 59 -11.74 20.87 -1.11
C ALA A 59 -11.40 19.49 -0.53
N GLU A 60 -11.27 18.47 -1.39
CA GLU A 60 -10.86 17.12 -0.99
C GLU A 60 -9.43 17.11 -0.42
N HIS A 61 -8.48 17.77 -1.08
CA HIS A 61 -7.11 17.91 -0.55
C HIS A 61 -7.08 18.64 0.80
N LEU A 62 -7.95 19.63 1.01
CA LEU A 62 -8.04 20.33 2.27
C LEU A 62 -8.62 19.44 3.39
N GLU A 63 -9.67 18.68 3.10
CA GLU A 63 -10.27 17.74 4.05
C GLU A 63 -9.29 16.63 4.44
N LEU A 64 -8.62 16.00 3.47
CA LEU A 64 -7.57 15.01 3.72
C LEU A 64 -6.42 15.59 4.55
N GLY A 65 -5.94 16.79 4.19
CA GLY A 65 -4.88 17.46 4.95
C GLY A 65 -5.31 17.91 6.35
N MET A 66 -6.61 18.07 6.62
CA MET A 66 -7.12 18.29 7.97
C MET A 66 -7.14 17.00 8.80
N ALA A 67 -7.57 15.88 8.20
CA ALA A 67 -7.55 14.58 8.86
C ALA A 67 -6.12 14.17 9.25
N GLU A 68 -5.16 14.24 8.31
CA GLU A 68 -3.76 13.90 8.58
C GLU A 68 -3.12 14.77 9.67
N ARG A 69 -3.48 16.05 9.74
CA ARG A 69 -3.01 16.94 10.80
C ARG A 69 -3.52 16.53 12.18
N LEU A 70 -4.78 16.10 12.27
CA LEU A 70 -5.37 15.65 13.52
C LEU A 70 -4.69 14.37 14.00
N ASP A 71 -4.44 13.43 13.08
CA ASP A 71 -3.73 12.19 13.37
C ASP A 71 -2.29 12.46 13.83
N GLU A 72 -1.59 13.36 13.14
CA GLU A 72 -0.24 13.79 13.50
C GLU A 72 -0.20 14.44 14.91
N THR A 73 -1.17 15.31 15.21
CA THR A 73 -1.26 15.97 16.52
C THR A 73 -1.50 14.92 17.62
N ARG A 74 -2.40 13.98 17.37
CA ARG A 74 -2.71 12.89 18.31
C ARG A 74 -1.48 12.02 18.58
N PHE A 75 -0.72 11.68 17.54
CA PHE A 75 0.51 10.89 17.67
C PHE A 75 1.59 11.62 18.50
N GLN A 76 1.80 12.91 18.24
CA GLN A 76 2.77 13.70 19.01
C GLN A 76 2.36 13.85 20.48
N GLU A 77 1.06 14.03 20.75
CA GLU A 77 0.54 14.10 22.11
C GLU A 77 0.72 12.78 22.86
N SER A 78 0.49 11.62 22.22
CA SER A 78 0.73 10.32 22.84
C SER A 78 2.22 10.08 23.14
N GLU A 79 3.11 10.43 22.22
CA GLU A 79 4.56 10.27 22.43
C GLU A 79 5.08 11.20 23.53
N ARG A 80 4.60 12.44 23.58
CA ARG A 80 4.93 13.37 24.67
C ARG A 80 4.42 12.85 26.02
N ALA A 81 3.21 12.31 26.06
CA ALA A 81 2.66 11.71 27.29
C ALA A 81 3.51 10.53 27.77
N ARG A 82 3.91 9.63 26.85
CA ARG A 82 4.78 8.48 27.12
C ARG A 82 6.13 8.90 27.70
N VAL A 83 6.77 9.91 27.11
CA VAL A 83 8.07 10.40 27.62
C VAL A 83 7.93 11.12 28.96
N ASN A 84 6.86 11.90 29.16
CA ASN A 84 6.60 12.53 30.46
C ASN A 84 6.38 11.50 31.57
N GLU A 85 5.72 10.38 31.28
CA GLU A 85 5.56 9.27 32.24
C GLU A 85 6.92 8.68 32.63
N ILE A 86 7.76 8.33 31.66
CA ILE A 86 9.13 7.80 31.89
C ILE A 86 9.98 8.79 32.70
N MET A 87 9.91 10.09 32.40
CA MET A 87 10.67 11.11 33.11
C MET A 87 10.21 11.28 34.57
N ASN A 88 8.91 11.14 34.84
CA ASN A 88 8.37 11.19 36.20
C ASN A 88 8.78 9.98 37.03
N GLU A 89 8.85 8.78 36.44
CA GLU A 89 9.31 7.56 37.13
C GLU A 89 10.78 7.67 37.56
N VAL A 90 11.66 8.18 36.68
CA VAL A 90 13.09 8.39 36.99
C VAL A 90 13.28 9.48 38.07
N GLY A 91 12.35 10.43 38.18
CA GLY A 91 12.36 11.49 39.18
C GLY A 91 12.12 11.03 40.62
N ASP A 92 11.42 9.90 40.82
CA ASP A 92 11.07 9.38 42.15
C ASP A 92 12.15 8.43 42.73
N GLU A 93 13.00 7.81 41.89
CA GLU A 93 14.04 6.87 42.33
C GLU A 93 15.36 7.53 42.74
N ASN A 94 15.64 8.77 42.31
CA ASN A 94 16.97 9.38 42.45
C ASN A 94 17.15 10.30 43.67
N ASN A 95 16.72 9.85 44.86
CA ASN A 95 17.07 10.50 46.13
C ASN A 95 18.42 9.99 46.70
N GLY A 96 19.40 9.76 45.82
CA GLY A 96 20.55 8.89 46.09
C GLY A 96 21.90 9.27 45.48
N GLY A 97 22.16 10.54 45.16
CA GLY A 97 23.53 11.08 45.06
C GLY A 97 24.31 10.90 43.75
N ASN A 98 24.68 12.05 43.19
CA ASN A 98 25.73 12.37 42.20
C ASN A 98 25.50 12.04 40.71
N GLU A 99 25.67 13.12 39.92
CA GLU A 99 25.58 13.28 38.46
C GLU A 99 24.17 13.16 37.87
N VAL A 100 23.50 14.31 37.76
CA VAL A 100 22.30 14.48 36.92
C VAL A 100 22.74 14.33 35.47
N PHE A 101 22.75 13.11 34.95
CA PHE A 101 22.62 12.89 33.52
C PHE A 101 21.22 13.37 33.17
N MET A 102 21.11 14.61 32.68
CA MET A 102 19.91 15.09 32.01
C MET A 102 19.84 14.27 30.71
N GLU A 103 19.18 13.12 30.78
CA GLU A 103 18.95 12.29 29.59
C GLU A 103 18.23 13.17 28.57
N ASP A 104 18.82 13.28 27.37
CA ASP A 104 18.21 14.02 26.28
C ASP A 104 16.81 13.44 26.00
N PRO A 105 15.72 14.19 26.21
CA PRO A 105 14.36 13.70 26.01
C PRO A 105 14.13 13.19 24.58
N CYS A 106 14.87 13.71 23.60
CA CYS A 106 14.80 13.28 22.21
C CYS A 106 15.34 11.87 21.94
N LEU A 107 16.06 11.26 22.88
CA LEU A 107 16.49 9.86 22.74
C LEU A 107 15.33 8.86 22.87
N LYS A 108 14.24 9.25 23.54
CA LYS A 108 13.09 8.39 23.80
C LYS A 108 11.85 8.76 22.97
N VAL A 109 11.82 9.98 22.40
CA VAL A 109 10.73 10.43 21.52
C VAL A 109 10.91 9.88 20.11
N HIS A 110 9.87 9.23 19.58
CA HIS A 110 9.80 8.91 18.16
C HIS A 110 8.96 9.97 17.43
N CYS A 111 9.58 10.66 16.48
CA CYS A 111 8.87 11.59 15.60
C CYS A 111 8.39 10.87 14.34
N SER A 112 7.25 11.31 13.81
CA SER A 112 6.72 10.82 12.52
C SER A 112 7.65 11.17 11.35
N ALA A 113 7.40 10.53 10.21
CA ALA A 113 8.23 10.70 9.01
C ALA A 113 8.28 12.17 8.56
N GLY A 114 9.50 12.69 8.34
CA GLY A 114 9.71 14.08 7.92
C GLY A 114 9.87 15.07 9.08
N ARG A 115 9.80 14.59 10.32
CA ARG A 115 10.09 15.36 11.54
C ARG A 115 11.35 14.85 12.24
N VAL A 116 11.96 15.73 13.01
CA VAL A 116 13.12 15.46 13.88
C VAL A 116 12.85 16.08 15.25
N CYS A 117 13.27 15.38 16.30
CA CYS A 117 13.12 15.88 17.66
C CYS A 117 14.14 17.00 17.92
N GLU A 118 13.66 18.13 18.41
CA GLU A 118 14.45 19.25 18.90
C GLU A 118 13.97 19.63 20.31
N ILE A 119 14.89 20.00 21.18
CA ILE A 119 14.56 20.47 22.54
C ILE A 119 14.21 21.95 22.45
N ASP A 120 13.06 22.33 23.02
CA ASP A 120 12.60 23.71 23.06
C ASP A 120 13.27 24.54 24.19
N GLU A 121 12.90 25.81 24.32
CA GLU A 121 13.44 26.69 25.37
C GLU A 121 13.06 26.27 26.80
N HIS A 122 12.03 25.44 26.96
CA HIS A 122 11.55 24.93 28.25
C HIS A 122 12.19 23.59 28.63
N GLY A 123 12.97 22.99 27.73
CA GLY A 123 13.59 21.68 27.95
C GLY A 123 12.71 20.52 27.50
N ASP A 124 11.60 20.77 26.80
CA ASP A 124 10.71 19.74 26.29
C ASP A 124 11.15 19.26 24.89
N ALA A 125 10.99 17.97 24.61
CA ALA A 125 11.13 17.44 23.26
C ALA A 125 9.94 17.82 22.37
N VAL A 126 10.23 18.38 21.19
CA VAL A 126 9.24 18.77 20.17
C VAL A 126 9.66 18.24 18.80
N CYS A 127 8.73 17.65 18.06
CA CYS A 127 8.97 17.14 16.72
C CYS A 127 8.76 18.22 15.64
N ASN A 128 9.86 18.85 15.20
CA ASN A 128 9.85 19.86 14.16
C ASN A 128 10.09 19.25 12.77
N CYS A 129 9.59 19.87 11.70
CA CYS A 129 9.92 19.43 10.34
C CYS A 129 11.43 19.48 10.07
N ILE A 130 11.94 18.50 9.32
CA ILE A 130 13.35 18.46 8.91
C ILE A 130 13.72 19.75 8.17
N LYS A 131 14.80 20.41 8.60
CA LYS A 131 15.25 21.68 8.02
C LYS A 131 15.86 21.47 6.63
N ASP A 132 16.81 20.56 6.52
CA ASP A 132 17.53 20.23 5.29
C ASP A 132 17.75 18.73 5.16
N CYS A 133 17.57 18.21 3.94
CA CYS A 133 17.82 16.80 3.61
C CYS A 133 19.22 16.62 3.00
N PRO A 134 19.89 15.47 3.23
CA PRO A 134 21.15 15.16 2.58
C PRO A 134 21.03 15.15 1.05
N TYR A 135 22.07 15.63 0.36
CA TYR A 135 22.08 15.61 -1.10
C TYR A 135 22.40 14.21 -1.63
N GLU A 136 21.40 13.58 -2.24
CA GLU A 136 21.55 12.25 -2.85
C GLU A 136 22.06 12.32 -4.29
N THR A 137 23.16 11.61 -4.55
CA THR A 137 23.78 11.52 -5.88
C THR A 137 23.35 10.27 -6.65
N ASP A 138 22.96 9.20 -5.94
CA ASP A 138 22.54 7.94 -6.53
C ASP A 138 21.10 8.05 -7.07
N SER A 139 20.91 7.76 -8.36
CA SER A 139 19.59 7.75 -8.98
C SER A 139 18.62 6.73 -8.36
N ARG A 140 19.12 5.69 -7.68
CA ARG A 140 18.28 4.68 -7.00
C ARG A 140 17.70 5.17 -5.68
N ARG A 141 18.28 6.22 -5.08
CA ARG A 141 17.80 6.84 -3.83
C ARG A 141 16.82 7.98 -4.06
N LYS A 142 16.65 8.39 -5.31
CA LYS A 142 15.52 9.23 -5.73
C LYS A 142 14.22 8.49 -5.50
N VAL A 143 13.11 9.21 -5.52
CA VAL A 143 11.78 8.60 -5.39
C VAL A 143 10.82 9.17 -6.42
N CYS A 144 9.87 8.35 -6.84
CA CYS A 144 8.73 8.76 -7.63
C CYS A 144 7.50 8.80 -6.73
N THR A 145 6.75 9.89 -6.78
CA THR A 145 5.50 10.06 -6.00
C THR A 145 4.29 9.64 -6.83
N HIS A 146 3.14 9.42 -6.16
CA HIS A 146 1.86 9.13 -6.84
C HIS A 146 1.42 10.26 -7.82
N HIS A 147 1.95 11.47 -7.68
CA HIS A 147 1.80 12.58 -8.64
C HIS A 147 2.68 12.44 -9.89
N ASN A 148 3.42 11.33 -10.03
CA ASN A 148 4.41 11.10 -11.09
C ASN A 148 5.53 12.15 -11.12
N GLU A 149 5.86 12.71 -9.96
CA GLU A 149 6.96 13.66 -9.79
C GLU A 149 8.19 12.97 -9.20
N THR A 150 9.38 13.22 -9.79
CA THR A 150 10.64 12.71 -9.28
C THR A 150 11.23 13.64 -8.24
N TRP A 151 11.52 13.09 -7.07
CA TRP A 151 12.14 13.80 -5.95
C TRP A 151 13.57 13.31 -5.70
N PRO A 152 14.44 14.19 -5.17
CA PRO A 152 15.85 13.86 -4.95
C PRO A 152 16.05 12.76 -3.90
N SER A 153 15.24 12.75 -2.85
CA SER A 153 15.24 11.72 -1.80
C SER A 153 13.83 11.54 -1.23
N ASP A 154 13.62 10.44 -0.49
CA ASP A 154 12.44 10.21 0.34
C ASP A 154 12.32 11.26 1.47
N CYS A 155 13.45 11.66 2.08
CA CYS A 155 13.51 12.75 3.05
C CYS A 155 12.84 14.02 2.53
N ASP A 156 13.12 14.41 1.28
CA ASP A 156 12.54 15.64 0.70
C ASP A 156 11.02 15.56 0.55
N VAL A 157 10.48 14.37 0.26
CA VAL A 157 9.03 14.15 0.16
C VAL A 157 8.38 14.26 1.54
N TYR A 158 8.92 13.56 2.55
CA TYR A 158 8.38 13.62 3.90
C TYR A 158 8.50 15.01 4.52
N ARG A 159 9.61 15.71 4.26
CA ARG A 159 9.80 17.10 4.64
C ARG A 159 8.73 18.00 4.00
N GLN A 160 8.47 17.81 2.70
CA GLN A 160 7.44 18.59 2.00
C GLN A 160 6.04 18.36 2.59
N ARG A 161 5.70 17.09 2.87
CA ARG A 161 4.46 16.70 3.55
C ARG A 161 4.35 17.40 4.91
N CYS A 162 5.38 17.32 5.75
CA CYS A 162 5.42 17.97 7.06
C CYS A 162 5.19 19.48 6.96
N LEU A 163 5.92 20.17 6.08
CA LEU A 163 5.78 21.62 5.88
C LEU A 163 4.37 22.01 5.44
N CYS A 164 3.73 21.18 4.63
CA CYS A 164 2.35 21.41 4.21
C CYS A 164 1.37 21.19 5.36
N LEU A 165 1.50 20.10 6.13
CA LEU A 165 0.69 19.87 7.32
C LEU A 165 0.77 21.05 8.31
N ASP A 166 1.97 21.60 8.53
CA ASP A 166 2.17 22.74 9.44
C ASP A 166 1.75 24.10 8.85
N ASN A 167 1.17 24.14 7.63
CA ASN A 167 0.83 25.36 6.88
C ASN A 167 2.02 26.32 6.70
N SER A 168 3.23 25.80 6.56
CA SER A 168 4.41 26.63 6.32
C SER A 168 4.31 27.34 4.97
N GLU A 169 4.82 28.57 4.87
CA GLU A 169 4.95 29.29 3.60
C GLU A 169 5.86 28.55 2.59
N LEU A 170 6.72 27.63 3.08
CA LEU A 170 7.58 26.78 2.26
C LEU A 170 6.84 25.58 1.65
N CYS A 171 5.55 25.40 1.95
CA CYS A 171 4.72 24.40 1.29
C CYS A 171 4.54 24.74 -0.19
N ARG A 172 4.78 23.77 -1.09
CA ARG A 172 4.58 23.95 -2.55
C ARG A 172 3.11 24.02 -2.95
N GLY A 173 2.19 23.48 -2.15
CA GLY A 173 0.76 23.52 -2.37
C GLY A 173 -0.02 22.44 -1.59
N PRO A 174 -1.37 22.56 -1.52
CA PRO A 174 -2.22 21.66 -0.73
C PRO A 174 -2.23 20.21 -1.26
N GLN A 175 -1.93 19.99 -2.54
CA GLN A 175 -1.83 18.65 -3.12
C GLN A 175 -0.71 17.79 -2.50
N TYR A 176 0.20 18.41 -1.75
CA TYR A 176 1.30 17.73 -1.06
C TYR A 176 1.01 17.40 0.41
N HIS A 177 -0.20 17.68 0.93
CA HIS A 177 -0.58 17.20 2.26
C HIS A 177 -0.51 15.66 2.31
N HIS A 178 -1.19 15.01 1.37
CA HIS A 178 -1.24 13.55 1.26
C HIS A 178 -0.21 12.99 0.28
N VAL A 179 1.00 13.59 0.19
CA VAL A 179 1.99 13.07 -0.75
C VAL A 179 2.59 11.74 -0.30
N GLN A 180 2.38 10.71 -1.12
CA GLN A 180 2.94 9.38 -0.94
C GLN A 180 4.00 9.07 -2.01
N ILE A 181 5.02 8.32 -1.58
CA ILE A 181 6.03 7.73 -2.46
C ILE A 181 5.40 6.48 -3.10
N GLU A 182 5.40 6.42 -4.43
CA GLU A 182 4.93 5.24 -5.16
C GLU A 182 6.03 4.19 -5.25
N TYR A 183 7.26 4.60 -5.57
CA TYR A 183 8.41 3.71 -5.64
C TYR A 183 9.76 4.43 -5.56
N TYR A 184 10.81 3.66 -5.23
CA TYR A 184 12.19 4.14 -5.21
C TYR A 184 12.83 4.11 -6.62
N GLY A 185 13.50 5.20 -6.97
CA GLY A 185 14.05 5.50 -8.28
C GLY A 185 13.44 6.76 -8.90
N ALA A 186 13.97 7.17 -10.05
CA ALA A 186 13.37 8.26 -10.82
C ALA A 186 12.04 7.82 -11.48
N CYS A 187 11.12 8.77 -11.68
CA CYS A 187 9.88 8.50 -12.38
C CYS A 187 10.16 8.00 -13.80
N ARG A 188 9.46 6.94 -14.19
CA ARG A 188 9.58 6.27 -15.48
C ARG A 188 8.23 5.66 -15.84
N GLU A 189 8.03 5.45 -17.13
CA GLU A 189 6.86 4.73 -17.61
C GLU A 189 6.95 3.26 -17.18
N MET A 190 5.98 2.81 -16.38
CA MET A 190 5.89 1.43 -15.94
C MET A 190 5.02 0.64 -16.93
N PRO A 191 5.44 -0.57 -17.34
CA PRO A 191 4.62 -1.41 -18.19
C PRO A 191 3.35 -1.84 -17.45
N GLU A 192 2.26 -2.02 -18.20
CA GLU A 192 1.05 -2.61 -17.65
C GLU A 192 1.27 -4.09 -17.31
N CYS A 193 0.65 -4.56 -16.22
CA CYS A 193 0.73 -5.95 -15.82
C CYS A 193 -0.13 -6.82 -16.73
N LEU A 194 0.49 -7.72 -17.50
CA LEU A 194 -0.21 -8.63 -18.39
C LEU A 194 -0.97 -9.69 -17.59
N GLU A 195 -2.08 -10.19 -18.14
CA GLU A 195 -2.89 -11.23 -17.50
C GLU A 195 -2.08 -12.49 -17.20
N SER A 196 -1.16 -12.89 -18.09
CA SER A 196 -0.27 -14.02 -17.87
C SER A 196 0.71 -13.79 -16.73
N GLU A 197 1.24 -12.57 -16.59
CA GLU A 197 2.17 -12.22 -15.51
C GLU A 197 1.44 -12.22 -14.18
N MET A 198 0.26 -11.63 -14.13
CA MET A 198 -0.59 -11.61 -12.95
C MET A 198 -1.01 -13.02 -12.51
N SER A 199 -1.32 -13.92 -13.45
CA SER A 199 -1.69 -15.30 -13.10
C SER A 199 -0.57 -16.10 -12.43
N ASP A 200 0.70 -15.73 -12.67
CA ASP A 200 1.87 -16.37 -12.04
C ASP A 200 2.35 -15.58 -10.80
N PHE A 201 1.95 -14.32 -10.68
CA PHE A 201 2.42 -13.41 -9.64
C PHE A 201 2.17 -13.92 -8.20
N PRO A 202 0.96 -14.43 -7.84
CA PRO A 202 0.72 -14.99 -6.50
C PRO A 202 1.76 -16.05 -6.11
N ARG A 203 2.10 -16.95 -7.03
CA ARG A 203 3.10 -18.01 -6.79
C ARG A 203 4.48 -17.42 -6.54
N ARG A 204 4.93 -16.49 -7.40
CA ARG A 204 6.23 -15.83 -7.22
C ARG A 204 6.30 -15.06 -5.92
N MET A 205 5.21 -14.40 -5.53
CA MET A 205 5.11 -13.67 -4.27
C MET A 205 5.26 -14.61 -3.08
N ARG A 206 4.55 -15.76 -3.04
CA ARG A 206 4.71 -16.78 -2.00
C ARG A 206 6.16 -17.29 -1.88
N ASP A 207 6.79 -17.60 -3.01
CA ASP A 207 8.17 -18.06 -3.04
C ASP A 207 9.15 -16.97 -2.58
N TRP A 208 8.91 -15.73 -2.99
CA TRP A 208 9.70 -14.58 -2.57
C TRP A 208 9.60 -14.37 -1.06
N LEU A 209 8.39 -14.34 -0.49
CA LEU A 209 8.15 -14.19 0.94
C LEU A 209 8.90 -15.24 1.78
N PHE A 210 8.84 -16.51 1.36
CA PHE A 210 9.58 -17.57 2.03
C PHE A 210 11.10 -17.36 1.97
N ASN A 211 11.63 -16.93 0.82
CA ASN A 211 13.07 -16.65 0.69
C ASN A 211 13.51 -15.45 1.54
N ILE A 212 12.66 -14.42 1.69
CA ILE A 212 12.93 -13.29 2.59
C ILE A 212 12.94 -13.78 4.04
N MET A 213 11.94 -14.57 4.45
CA MET A 213 11.88 -15.15 5.80
C MET A 213 13.16 -15.93 6.12
N ARG A 214 13.63 -16.77 5.18
CA ARG A 214 14.87 -17.53 5.32
C ARG A 214 16.11 -16.62 5.44
N ASP A 215 16.24 -15.60 4.58
CA ASP A 215 17.38 -14.65 4.64
C ASP A 215 17.41 -13.90 5.98
N MET A 216 16.25 -13.48 6.49
CA MET A 216 16.15 -12.84 7.81
C MET A 216 16.50 -13.82 8.95
N ALA A 217 16.11 -15.09 8.84
CA ALA A 217 16.50 -16.13 9.80
C ALA A 217 18.03 -16.34 9.82
N GLU A 218 18.66 -16.39 8.65
CA GLU A 218 20.11 -16.52 8.51
C GLU A 218 20.87 -15.33 9.12
N ARG A 219 20.33 -14.12 8.98
CA ARG A 219 20.87 -12.88 9.55
C ARG A 219 20.55 -12.67 11.03
N ARG A 220 19.73 -13.54 11.62
CA ARG A 220 19.25 -13.47 13.02
C ARG A 220 18.43 -12.21 13.30
N GLU A 221 17.63 -11.80 12.31
CA GLU A 221 16.73 -10.65 12.39
C GLU A 221 15.29 -11.07 12.78
N LEU A 222 15.01 -12.37 12.81
CA LEU A 222 13.71 -12.90 13.26
C LEU A 222 13.66 -13.09 14.79
N SER A 223 12.46 -12.87 15.35
CA SER A 223 12.13 -13.25 16.73
C SER A 223 12.27 -14.78 16.93
N PRO A 224 12.39 -15.26 18.17
CA PRO A 224 12.42 -16.70 18.45
C PRO A 224 11.20 -17.48 17.91
N HIS A 225 10.01 -16.88 17.94
CA HIS A 225 8.78 -17.48 17.40
C HIS A 225 8.78 -17.54 15.88
N TYR A 226 9.10 -16.43 15.21
CA TYR A 226 9.21 -16.40 13.75
C TYR A 226 10.32 -17.33 13.23
N LEU A 227 11.42 -17.47 13.97
CA LEU A 227 12.46 -18.45 13.68
C LEU A 227 11.95 -19.91 13.80
N HIS A 228 11.07 -20.20 14.76
CA HIS A 228 10.44 -21.51 14.85
C HIS A 228 9.51 -21.77 13.65
N MET A 229 8.70 -20.78 13.26
CA MET A 229 7.84 -20.88 12.08
C MET A 229 8.62 -21.08 10.78
N GLU A 230 9.78 -20.43 10.64
CA GLU A 230 10.69 -20.62 9.51
C GLU A 230 11.20 -22.07 9.43
N ARG A 231 11.67 -22.63 10.55
CA ARG A 231 12.15 -24.02 10.60
C ARG A 231 11.07 -25.04 10.27
N GLU A 232 9.83 -24.79 10.71
CA GLU A 232 8.68 -25.60 10.32
C GLU A 232 8.42 -25.51 8.81
N ALA A 233 8.55 -24.31 8.23
CA ALA A 233 8.38 -24.03 6.81
C ALA A 233 9.46 -24.72 5.94
N GLU A 234 10.69 -24.87 6.45
CA GLU A 234 11.73 -25.67 5.78
C GLU A 234 11.42 -27.17 5.81
N ALA A 235 10.89 -27.66 6.93
CA ALA A 235 10.65 -29.09 7.15
C ALA A 235 9.37 -29.61 6.47
N ASN A 236 8.34 -28.78 6.34
CA ASN A 236 7.05 -29.17 5.78
C ASN A 236 6.62 -28.27 4.61
N LEU A 237 6.46 -28.87 3.42
CA LEU A 237 6.11 -28.14 2.20
C LEU A 237 4.71 -27.50 2.25
N THR A 238 3.75 -28.05 3.01
CA THR A 238 2.40 -27.45 3.11
C THR A 238 2.45 -26.15 3.91
N ARG A 239 3.23 -26.16 5.00
CA ARG A 239 3.43 -24.99 5.87
C ARG A 239 4.42 -23.97 5.31
N ARG A 240 5.20 -24.34 4.28
CA ARG A 240 6.25 -23.49 3.69
C ARG A 240 5.77 -22.08 3.38
N TRP A 241 4.73 -21.98 2.55
CA TRP A 241 4.23 -20.69 2.10
C TRP A 241 3.27 -20.07 3.11
N THR A 242 2.49 -20.90 3.81
CA THR A 242 1.53 -20.44 4.82
C THR A 242 2.23 -19.74 5.99
N ASN A 243 3.29 -20.32 6.54
CA ASN A 243 4.05 -19.71 7.63
C ASN A 243 4.71 -18.39 7.19
N ALA A 244 5.30 -18.36 5.98
CA ALA A 244 5.91 -17.14 5.46
C ALA A 244 4.88 -16.04 5.17
N ALA A 245 3.69 -16.41 4.68
CA ALA A 245 2.60 -15.47 4.45
C ALA A 245 2.04 -14.89 5.75
N ILE A 246 1.83 -15.72 6.78
CA ILE A 246 1.39 -15.27 8.11
C ILE A 246 2.45 -14.36 8.71
N TRP A 247 3.71 -14.81 8.76
CA TRP A 247 4.81 -14.00 9.29
C TRP A 247 4.86 -12.63 8.61
N LYS A 248 4.83 -12.58 7.28
CA LYS A 248 4.92 -11.29 6.60
C LYS A 248 3.72 -10.40 6.87
N TRP A 249 2.53 -10.96 6.95
CA TRP A 249 1.33 -10.20 7.28
C TRP A 249 1.43 -9.60 8.69
N CYS A 250 1.86 -10.39 9.67
CA CYS A 250 2.12 -9.92 11.05
C CYS A 250 3.25 -8.89 11.13
N ASP A 251 4.29 -9.03 10.30
CA ASP A 251 5.40 -8.07 10.20
C ASP A 251 4.97 -6.73 9.57
N LEU A 252 3.90 -6.74 8.77
CA LEU A 252 3.33 -5.52 8.17
C LEU A 252 2.33 -4.85 9.11
N ASP A 253 1.47 -5.62 9.81
CA ASP A 253 0.54 -5.16 10.85
C ASP A 253 1.29 -4.88 12.16
N ALA A 254 2.22 -3.91 12.13
CA ALA A 254 3.10 -3.60 13.26
C ALA A 254 2.81 -2.24 13.91
N HIS A 255 2.05 -1.36 13.25
CA HIS A 255 1.83 0.01 13.74
C HIS A 255 0.73 0.04 14.80
N ASP A 256 -0.41 -0.58 14.52
CA ASP A 256 -1.59 -0.57 15.41
C ASP A 256 -1.99 -1.97 15.91
N ASN A 257 -1.42 -3.04 15.33
CA ASN A 257 -1.79 -4.44 15.57
C ASN A 257 -3.32 -4.64 15.48
N ASP A 258 -3.97 -3.96 14.53
CA ASP A 258 -5.42 -3.89 14.43
C ASP A 258 -6.03 -5.11 13.71
N ARG A 259 -5.17 -6.06 13.31
CA ARG A 259 -5.46 -7.27 12.56
C ARG A 259 -5.87 -7.00 11.11
N PHE A 260 -5.38 -5.91 10.55
CA PHE A 260 -5.46 -5.60 9.13
C PHE A 260 -4.16 -4.96 8.68
N VAL A 261 -3.85 -5.08 7.38
CA VAL A 261 -2.71 -4.37 6.79
C VAL A 261 -3.24 -3.22 5.95
N SER A 262 -2.96 -1.99 6.35
CA SER A 262 -3.32 -0.77 5.64
C SER A 262 -2.43 -0.51 4.42
N ARG A 263 -2.87 0.38 3.52
CA ARG A 263 -2.03 0.85 2.40
C ARG A 263 -0.67 1.42 2.83
N HIS A 264 -0.60 2.04 4.00
CA HIS A 264 0.64 2.58 4.55
C HIS A 264 1.58 1.46 5.03
N GLU A 265 1.02 0.42 5.64
CA GLU A 265 1.79 -0.75 6.09
C GLU A 265 2.28 -1.60 4.94
N LEU A 266 1.63 -1.57 3.76
CA LEU A 266 2.14 -2.21 2.54
C LEU A 266 3.37 -1.51 1.94
N PHE A 267 3.69 -0.30 2.39
CA PHE A 267 4.78 0.50 1.82
C PHE A 267 6.13 -0.24 1.73
N PRO A 268 6.60 -0.98 2.75
CA PRO A 268 7.89 -1.69 2.71
C PRO A 268 7.98 -2.79 1.66
N ILE A 269 6.84 -3.35 1.20
CA ILE A 269 6.83 -4.33 0.11
C ILE A 269 6.50 -3.69 -1.24
N ARG A 270 5.63 -2.68 -1.29
CA ARG A 270 5.22 -2.02 -2.54
C ARG A 270 6.33 -1.17 -3.12
N ALA A 271 6.74 -0.12 -2.41
CA ALA A 271 7.59 0.94 -2.99
C ALA A 271 9.00 0.46 -3.40
N PRO A 272 9.69 -0.41 -2.64
CA PRO A 272 11.00 -0.91 -3.05
C PRO A 272 10.95 -1.86 -4.25
N LEU A 273 9.86 -2.63 -4.40
CA LEU A 273 9.75 -3.69 -5.41
C LEU A 273 8.99 -3.26 -6.67
N MET A 274 8.16 -2.21 -6.62
CA MET A 274 7.38 -1.75 -7.77
C MET A 274 8.23 -1.42 -9.01
N SER A 275 9.46 -0.94 -8.79
CA SER A 275 10.42 -0.69 -9.88
C SER A 275 11.04 -1.97 -10.47
N LEU A 276 10.86 -3.12 -9.85
CA LEU A 276 11.36 -4.42 -10.30
C LEU A 276 10.21 -5.32 -10.79
N GLU A 277 9.03 -5.17 -10.20
CA GLU A 277 7.84 -5.98 -10.41
C GLU A 277 6.61 -5.05 -10.55
N HIS A 278 6.28 -4.64 -11.77
CA HIS A 278 5.16 -3.72 -12.06
C HIS A 278 3.79 -4.29 -11.71
N CYS A 279 3.70 -5.60 -11.49
CA CYS A 279 2.49 -6.30 -11.10
C CYS A 279 2.17 -6.18 -9.60
N ILE A 280 3.09 -5.69 -8.75
CA ILE A 280 2.87 -5.69 -7.30
C ILE A 280 1.71 -4.78 -6.86
N ALA A 281 1.65 -3.55 -7.36
CA ALA A 281 0.54 -2.64 -7.04
C ALA A 281 -0.82 -3.20 -7.48
N PRO A 282 -1.06 -3.58 -8.75
CA PRO A 282 -2.34 -4.13 -9.17
C PRO A 282 -2.62 -5.53 -8.60
N PHE A 283 -1.63 -6.21 -8.02
CA PHE A 283 -1.85 -7.43 -7.24
C PHE A 283 -2.40 -7.08 -5.86
N LEU A 284 -1.73 -6.19 -5.13
CA LEU A 284 -2.17 -5.76 -3.79
C LEU A 284 -3.55 -5.09 -3.83
N ASP A 285 -3.81 -4.25 -4.83
CA ASP A 285 -5.12 -3.60 -5.04
C ASP A 285 -6.24 -4.63 -5.33
N ARG A 286 -5.89 -5.84 -5.78
CA ARG A 286 -6.84 -6.95 -5.99
C ARG A 286 -7.04 -7.83 -4.76
N CYS A 287 -6.12 -7.76 -3.81
CA CYS A 287 -6.25 -8.50 -2.56
C CYS A 287 -7.33 -7.89 -1.67
N ASP A 288 -7.54 -6.57 -1.76
CA ASP A 288 -8.64 -5.82 -1.15
C ASP A 288 -9.94 -6.08 -1.93
N GLU A 289 -10.74 -7.08 -1.53
CA GLU A 289 -11.91 -7.54 -2.29
C GLU A 289 -13.14 -6.66 -2.04
N ASP A 290 -13.21 -6.02 -0.87
CA ASP A 290 -14.30 -5.13 -0.47
C ASP A 290 -13.99 -3.62 -0.63
N ASP A 291 -12.79 -3.28 -1.12
CA ASP A 291 -12.30 -1.92 -1.43
C ASP A 291 -12.34 -1.00 -0.20
N ASP A 292 -12.07 -1.57 0.98
CA ASP A 292 -12.05 -0.86 2.25
C ASP A 292 -10.66 -0.29 2.62
N HIS A 293 -9.67 -0.50 1.74
CA HIS A 293 -8.26 -0.08 1.83
C HIS A 293 -7.48 -0.75 2.96
N ARG A 294 -7.99 -1.88 3.46
CA ARG A 294 -7.35 -2.78 4.40
C ARG A 294 -7.27 -4.18 3.79
N ILE A 295 -6.28 -4.96 4.24
CA ILE A 295 -6.13 -6.35 3.83
C ILE A 295 -6.14 -7.24 5.07
N THR A 296 -7.19 -8.03 5.22
CA THR A 296 -7.28 -9.07 6.26
C THR A 296 -6.33 -10.23 5.98
N LEU A 297 -6.01 -11.03 7.00
CA LEU A 297 -5.26 -12.27 6.81
C LEU A 297 -5.97 -13.24 5.84
N ALA A 298 -7.31 -13.27 5.85
CA ALA A 298 -8.09 -14.11 4.96
C ALA A 298 -7.97 -13.66 3.49
N GLU A 299 -8.09 -12.36 3.23
CA GLU A 299 -7.88 -11.78 1.91
C GLU A 299 -6.45 -11.97 1.41
N TRP A 300 -5.47 -11.70 2.26
CA TRP A 300 -4.05 -11.92 1.98
C TRP A 300 -3.79 -13.37 1.56
N GLY A 301 -4.32 -14.31 2.35
CA GLY A 301 -4.22 -15.75 2.10
C GLY A 301 -4.87 -16.18 0.80
N LYS A 302 -6.10 -15.73 0.55
CA LYS A 302 -6.85 -15.99 -0.69
C LYS A 302 -6.14 -15.41 -1.91
N CYS A 303 -5.59 -14.20 -1.79
CA CYS A 303 -4.83 -13.52 -2.83
C CYS A 303 -3.53 -14.28 -3.16
N LEU A 304 -2.91 -14.88 -2.15
CA LEU A 304 -1.79 -15.78 -2.28
C LEU A 304 -2.22 -17.23 -2.61
N GLU A 305 -3.47 -17.52 -2.96
CA GLU A 305 -3.93 -18.87 -3.33
C GLU A 305 -3.57 -19.96 -2.29
N LEU A 306 -3.60 -19.59 -1.00
CA LEU A 306 -3.34 -20.49 0.12
C LEU A 306 -4.65 -21.09 0.65
N ASP A 307 -4.55 -22.22 1.35
CA ASP A 307 -5.70 -22.85 1.99
C ASP A 307 -6.10 -22.06 3.25
N GLU A 308 -7.31 -21.53 3.26
CA GLU A 308 -7.91 -20.79 4.39
C GLU A 308 -7.85 -21.58 5.71
N TYR A 309 -7.93 -22.92 5.65
CA TYR A 309 -7.88 -23.76 6.86
C TYR A 309 -6.48 -23.85 7.49
N GLU A 310 -5.43 -23.52 6.73
CA GLU A 310 -4.06 -23.50 7.26
C GLU A 310 -3.63 -22.10 7.74
N LEU A 311 -4.42 -21.07 7.40
CA LEU A 311 -4.19 -19.66 7.72
C LEU A 311 -4.77 -19.30 9.09
N GLU A 312 -4.09 -19.78 10.12
CA GLU A 312 -4.36 -19.36 11.49
C GLU A 312 -3.51 -18.14 11.83
N ASP A 313 -4.13 -17.13 12.43
CA ASP A 313 -3.42 -16.00 13.02
C ASP A 313 -2.50 -16.51 14.14
N ARG A 314 -1.19 -16.41 13.87
CA ARG A 314 -0.09 -16.81 14.75
C ARG A 314 0.94 -15.71 14.82
N CYS A 315 0.49 -14.45 14.83
CA CYS A 315 1.39 -13.33 15.09
C CYS A 315 2.06 -13.49 16.46
N ASP A 316 3.27 -12.96 16.58
CA ASP A 316 3.90 -12.83 17.89
C ASP A 316 3.03 -11.96 18.78
N GLU A 317 2.65 -12.48 19.95
CA GLU A 317 2.21 -11.62 21.04
C GLU A 317 3.44 -10.80 21.44
N LEU A 318 3.53 -9.55 20.99
CA LEU A 318 4.49 -8.59 21.51
C LEU A 318 4.14 -8.36 22.98
N THR A 319 4.58 -9.25 23.86
CA THR A 319 4.67 -8.94 25.28
C THR A 319 5.69 -7.83 25.40
N ASP A 320 5.33 -6.73 26.05
CA ASP A 320 6.16 -5.56 26.38
C ASP A 320 7.39 -5.87 27.27
N GLU A 321 8.02 -7.04 27.12
CA GLU A 321 9.18 -7.50 27.90
C GLU A 321 10.52 -7.21 27.22
N ALA A 322 10.57 -6.22 26.33
CA ALA A 322 11.82 -5.71 25.76
C ALA A 322 11.90 -4.19 25.84
N ALA A 323 11.86 -3.67 27.07
CA ALA A 323 12.39 -2.34 27.43
C ALA A 323 13.24 -2.48 28.70
#